data_AF-A0A0A7CN19-F1
#
_entry.id   AF-A0A0A7CN19-F1
#
_cell.length_a   1.000
_cell.length_b   1.000
_cell.length_c   1.000
_cell.angle_alpha   90.00
_cell.angle_beta   90.00
_cell.angle_gamma   90.00
#
_symmetry.space_group_name_H-M   'P 1'
#
loop_
_entity.id
_entity.type
_entity.pdbx_description
1 polymer ?
#
loop_
_entity_poly.entity_id
_entity_poly.type
_entity_poly.pdbx_seq_one_letter_code
_entity_poly.pdbx_strand_id
1 'polypeptide(L)'
;MRFIDSIVLAVVSLVCVSANSPAYNATPATLESCKVPVPETCGFYRSCLEAAHPCGPQGYALGFGEFYCNKFAAYKDSFSPKGKAWMYNTMTCLQKKLGASLSDPAISCNAIKTFAFDSHPECYTANGGPSVCDLNPLKDWTTVLRVVGLKTLLKIDTIKNGASTGIVCLKELLSWASVAAKAVGTPDEYPEPMDWM
;
A
#
# COMPACT_ATOMS: atom_id res chain seq x y z
N MET A 1 -69.89 -7.95 -30.90
CA MET A 1 -69.00 -6.94 -31.52
C MET A 1 -68.00 -6.52 -30.44
N ARG A 2 -66.78 -7.08 -30.34
CA ARG A 2 -65.50 -6.59 -30.94
C ARG A 2 -65.42 -5.05 -30.93
N PHE A 3 -64.42 -4.38 -30.34
CA PHE A 3 -62.99 -4.45 -30.68
C PHE A 3 -62.09 -3.76 -29.60
N ILE A 4 -61.07 -4.49 -29.10
CA ILE A 4 -59.63 -4.17 -28.81
C ILE A 4 -59.16 -2.87 -28.11
N ASP A 5 -58.60 -3.09 -26.92
CA ASP A 5 -57.19 -2.92 -26.49
C ASP A 5 -56.33 -1.71 -26.94
N SER A 6 -55.76 -1.01 -25.96
CA SER A 6 -54.47 -0.32 -26.07
C SER A 6 -53.76 -0.30 -24.72
N ILE A 7 -53.14 -1.42 -24.37
CA ILE A 7 -52.06 -1.47 -23.37
C ILE A 7 -50.77 -1.12 -24.10
N VAL A 8 -50.26 0.09 -23.88
CA VAL A 8 -48.94 0.50 -24.35
C VAL A 8 -47.90 -0.24 -23.50
N LEU A 9 -47.41 -1.38 -24.00
CA LEU A 9 -46.19 -2.01 -23.48
C LEU A 9 -45.00 -1.12 -23.86
N ALA A 10 -44.46 -0.40 -22.89
CA ALA A 10 -43.13 0.20 -23.01
C ALA A 10 -42.09 -0.92 -23.00
N VAL A 11 -41.62 -1.32 -24.18
CA VAL A 11 -40.49 -2.24 -24.33
C VAL A 11 -39.23 -1.45 -23.98
N VAL A 12 -38.79 -1.51 -22.72
CA VAL A 12 -37.46 -1.02 -22.34
C VAL A 12 -36.45 -2.00 -22.90
N SER A 13 -35.93 -1.70 -24.10
CA SER A 13 -34.80 -2.43 -24.66
C SER A 13 -33.60 -2.26 -23.73
N LEU A 14 -33.28 -3.32 -22.99
CA LEU A 14 -32.04 -3.44 -22.23
C LEU A 14 -30.89 -3.51 -23.24
N VAL A 15 -30.38 -2.35 -23.67
CA VAL A 15 -29.13 -2.30 -24.43
C VAL A 15 -28.03 -2.66 -23.43
N CYS A 16 -27.54 -3.90 -23.48
CA CYS A 16 -26.30 -4.26 -22.84
C CYS A 16 -25.20 -3.42 -23.50
N VAL A 17 -24.86 -2.27 -22.89
CA VAL A 17 -23.58 -1.62 -23.17
C VAL A 17 -22.53 -2.58 -22.63
N SER A 18 -21.99 -3.43 -23.52
CA SER A 18 -20.77 -4.16 -23.24
C SER A 18 -19.72 -3.12 -22.91
N ALA A 19 -19.41 -2.96 -21.62
CA ALA A 19 -18.25 -2.20 -21.21
C ALA A 19 -17.05 -2.89 -21.89
N ASN A 20 -16.50 -2.27 -22.92
CA ASN A 20 -15.21 -2.66 -23.47
C ASN A 20 -14.19 -2.41 -22.36
N SER A 21 -14.00 -3.39 -21.48
CA SER A 21 -12.84 -3.41 -20.60
C SER A 21 -11.63 -3.27 -21.52
N PRO A 22 -10.73 -2.30 -21.30
CA PRO A 22 -9.60 -2.14 -22.18
C PRO A 22 -8.76 -3.42 -22.12
N ALA A 23 -8.42 -3.95 -23.30
CA ALA A 23 -7.75 -5.23 -23.40
C ALA A 23 -6.32 -5.15 -22.85
N TYR A 24 -5.81 -6.31 -22.40
CA TYR A 24 -4.41 -6.49 -22.04
C TYR A 24 -3.45 -5.97 -23.11
N ASN A 25 -2.35 -5.37 -22.68
CA ASN A 25 -1.26 -4.90 -23.53
C ASN A 25 0.07 -5.52 -23.09
N ALA A 26 0.69 -6.31 -23.96
CA ALA A 26 1.95 -6.99 -23.66
C ALA A 26 3.18 -6.07 -23.70
N THR A 27 3.07 -4.87 -24.29
CA THR A 27 4.21 -3.99 -24.52
C THR A 27 4.98 -3.67 -23.23
N PRO A 28 4.35 -3.30 -22.10
CA PRO A 28 5.08 -2.96 -20.89
C PRO A 28 5.91 -4.10 -20.32
N ALA A 29 5.50 -5.36 -20.49
CA ALA A 29 6.28 -6.52 -20.05
C ALA A 29 7.66 -6.63 -20.75
N THR A 30 7.79 -6.03 -21.94
CA THR A 30 9.04 -6.02 -22.71
C THR A 30 9.97 -4.86 -22.34
N LEU A 31 9.45 -3.81 -21.69
CA LEU A 31 10.20 -2.61 -21.35
C LEU A 31 11.13 -2.83 -20.15
N GLU A 32 12.39 -2.47 -20.30
CA GLU A 32 13.37 -2.62 -19.22
C GLU A 32 13.00 -1.80 -17.98
N SER A 33 12.44 -0.60 -18.17
CA SER A 33 11.94 0.25 -17.09
C SER A 33 10.78 -0.36 -16.29
N CYS A 34 10.11 -1.39 -16.83
CA CYS A 34 9.03 -2.12 -16.16
C CYS A 34 9.51 -3.43 -15.53
N LYS A 35 10.61 -4.01 -16.02
CA LYS A 35 11.28 -5.16 -15.40
C LYS A 35 12.11 -4.73 -14.19
N VAL A 36 12.79 -3.60 -14.32
CA VAL A 36 13.58 -2.97 -13.27
C VAL A 36 13.02 -1.56 -13.04
N PRO A 37 12.00 -1.42 -12.18
CA PRO A 37 11.41 -0.14 -11.86
C PRO A 37 12.48 0.85 -11.38
N VAL A 38 12.41 2.08 -11.90
CA VAL A 38 13.33 3.15 -11.52
C VAL A 38 13.14 3.45 -10.03
N PRO A 39 14.20 3.32 -9.20
CA PRO A 39 14.12 3.59 -7.76
C PRO A 39 13.56 4.97 -7.46
N GLU A 40 12.89 5.11 -6.32
CA GLU A 40 12.33 6.38 -5.82
C GLU A 40 11.27 7.04 -6.70
N THR A 41 10.79 6.34 -7.74
CA THR A 41 9.70 6.82 -8.61
C THR A 41 8.41 6.03 -8.40
N CYS A 42 7.31 6.62 -8.85
CA CYS A 42 5.97 6.00 -8.82
C CYS A 42 5.43 5.68 -10.22
N GLY A 43 6.22 5.95 -11.27
CA GLY A 43 5.79 5.88 -12.66
C GLY A 43 5.43 4.46 -13.13
N PHE A 44 5.96 3.41 -12.48
CA PHE A 44 5.65 2.01 -12.78
C PHE A 44 4.15 1.72 -12.76
N TYR A 45 3.43 2.25 -11.76
CA TYR A 45 2.01 1.93 -11.61
C TYR A 45 1.20 2.34 -12.83
N ARG A 46 1.44 3.56 -13.33
CA ARG A 46 0.74 4.09 -14.50
C ARG A 46 1.31 3.58 -15.82
N SER A 47 2.63 3.61 -15.96
CA SER A 47 3.32 3.37 -17.24
C SER A 47 3.56 1.89 -17.53
N CYS A 48 3.47 1.04 -16.51
CA CYS A 48 3.69 -0.39 -16.62
C CYS A 48 2.45 -1.19 -16.23
N LEU A 49 2.03 -1.12 -14.97
CA LEU A 49 0.98 -2.01 -14.46
C LEU A 49 -0.40 -1.69 -15.05
N GLU A 50 -0.85 -0.43 -14.99
CA GLU A 50 -2.13 -0.01 -15.58
C GLU A 50 -2.07 -0.06 -17.11
N ALA A 51 -0.93 0.29 -17.70
CA ALA A 51 -0.75 0.24 -19.15
C ALA A 51 -0.84 -1.19 -19.70
N ALA A 52 -0.36 -2.20 -18.95
CA ALA A 52 -0.45 -3.61 -19.31
C ALA A 52 -1.83 -4.18 -18.99
N HIS A 53 -2.37 -3.84 -17.82
CA HIS A 53 -3.63 -4.34 -17.27
C HIS A 53 -4.54 -3.18 -16.88
N PRO A 54 -5.36 -2.67 -17.82
CA PRO A 54 -6.20 -1.51 -17.58
C PRO A 54 -7.36 -1.82 -16.63
N CYS A 55 -7.15 -1.54 -15.34
CA CYS A 55 -8.13 -1.76 -14.28
C CYS A 55 -8.94 -0.51 -13.93
N GLY A 56 -8.63 0.62 -14.57
CA GLY A 56 -9.30 1.90 -14.43
C GLY A 56 -8.81 2.70 -13.22
N PRO A 57 -9.34 3.92 -13.03
CA PRO A 57 -8.88 4.86 -12.00
C PRO A 57 -9.10 4.35 -10.56
N GLN A 58 -10.04 3.41 -10.36
CA GLN A 58 -10.28 2.76 -9.07
C GLN A 58 -9.53 1.42 -8.92
N GLY A 59 -8.84 0.97 -9.98
CA GLY A 59 -7.99 -0.20 -9.97
C GLY A 59 -6.80 -0.04 -9.03
N TYR A 60 -6.14 -1.15 -8.69
CA TYR A 60 -5.05 -1.14 -7.71
C TYR A 60 -3.92 -0.19 -8.13
N ALA A 61 -3.50 -0.23 -9.40
CA ALA A 61 -2.36 0.54 -9.89
C ALA A 61 -2.53 2.04 -9.65
N LEU A 62 -3.62 2.64 -10.14
CA LEU A 62 -3.86 4.08 -10.02
C LEU A 62 -4.49 4.47 -8.67
N GLY A 63 -5.53 3.75 -8.26
CA GLY A 63 -6.36 4.09 -7.11
C GLY A 63 -5.71 3.76 -5.75
N PHE A 64 -4.65 2.96 -5.73
CA PHE A 64 -3.95 2.59 -4.49
C PHE A 64 -2.43 2.73 -4.62
N GLY A 65 -1.80 2.01 -5.54
CA GLY A 65 -0.35 1.94 -5.70
C GLY A 65 0.29 3.30 -5.96
N GLU A 66 -0.07 3.95 -7.07
CA GLU A 66 0.46 5.27 -7.43
C GLU A 66 0.07 6.33 -6.38
N PHE A 67 -1.17 6.30 -5.92
CA PHE A 67 -1.67 7.23 -4.90
C PHE A 67 -0.82 7.19 -3.62
N TYR A 68 -0.62 6.01 -3.02
CA TYR A 68 0.16 5.88 -1.80
C TYR A 68 1.65 6.05 -2.03
N CYS A 69 2.18 5.59 -3.18
CA CYS A 69 3.57 5.84 -3.55
C CYS A 69 3.90 7.33 -3.56
N ASN A 70 3.07 8.14 -4.24
CA ASN A 70 3.25 9.60 -4.28
C ASN A 70 3.08 10.22 -2.89
N LYS A 71 2.14 9.72 -2.08
CA LYS A 71 1.97 10.20 -0.71
C LYS A 71 3.18 9.91 0.16
N PHE A 72 3.77 8.72 0.09
CA PHE A 72 5.02 8.41 0.78
C PHE A 72 6.16 9.32 0.31
N ALA A 73 6.33 9.50 -1.00
CA ALA A 73 7.34 10.40 -1.56
C ALA A 73 7.17 11.86 -1.08
N ALA A 74 5.94 12.34 -0.94
CA ALA A 74 5.66 13.68 -0.39
C ALA A 74 6.02 13.82 1.10
N TYR A 75 6.03 12.72 1.86
CA TYR A 75 6.39 12.70 3.28
C TYR A 75 7.86 12.29 3.54
N LYS A 76 8.67 12.14 2.48
CA LYS A 76 10.06 11.65 2.57
C LYS A 76 10.92 12.36 3.63
N ASP A 77 10.70 13.65 3.86
CA ASP A 77 11.51 14.46 4.79
C ASP A 77 10.96 14.43 6.23
N SER A 78 9.80 13.81 6.46
CA SER A 78 9.29 13.50 7.81
C SER A 78 9.93 12.24 8.41
N PHE A 79 10.50 11.37 7.58
CA PHE A 79 11.19 10.16 8.03
C PHE A 79 12.59 10.47 8.62
N SER A 80 13.09 9.57 9.47
CA SER A 80 14.51 9.49 9.78
C SER A 80 15.31 9.07 8.53
N PRO A 81 16.65 9.24 8.48
CA PRO A 81 17.45 8.70 7.38
C PRO A 81 17.23 7.20 7.15
N LYS A 82 17.12 6.41 8.24
CA LYS A 82 16.81 4.98 8.18
C LYS A 82 15.39 4.72 7.67
N GLY A 83 14.39 5.49 8.13
CA GLY A 83 13.01 5.40 7.66
C GLY A 83 12.85 5.77 6.18
N LYS A 84 13.59 6.78 5.70
CA LYS A 84 13.60 7.17 4.29
C LYS A 84 14.21 6.07 3.41
N ALA A 85 15.30 5.47 3.87
CA ALA A 85 15.88 4.30 3.20
C ALA A 85 14.91 3.11 3.17
N TRP A 86 14.25 2.78 4.28
CA TRP A 86 13.20 1.75 4.29
C TRP A 86 12.09 2.07 3.29
N MET A 87 11.55 3.28 3.32
CA MET A 87 10.45 3.72 2.46
C MET A 87 10.77 3.50 0.99
N TYR A 88 11.94 3.97 0.52
CA TYR A 88 12.33 3.83 -0.88
C TYR A 88 12.64 2.38 -1.29
N ASN A 89 13.24 1.59 -0.40
CA ASN A 89 13.46 0.16 -0.66
C ASN A 89 12.13 -0.60 -0.74
N THR A 90 11.19 -0.34 0.16
CA THR A 90 9.84 -0.92 0.13
C THR A 90 9.10 -0.51 -1.13
N MET A 91 9.09 0.78 -1.50
CA MET A 91 8.48 1.27 -2.74
C MET A 91 9.04 0.54 -3.97
N THR A 92 10.36 0.34 -4.02
CA THR A 92 11.02 -0.35 -5.15
C THR A 92 10.71 -1.85 -5.14
N CYS A 93 10.73 -2.50 -3.97
CA CYS A 93 10.40 -3.92 -3.80
C CYS A 93 8.97 -4.23 -4.29
N LEU A 94 7.99 -3.43 -3.88
CA LEU A 94 6.59 -3.61 -4.28
C LEU A 94 6.41 -3.52 -5.79
N GLN A 95 7.03 -2.52 -6.44
CA GLN A 95 6.99 -2.37 -7.89
C GLN A 95 7.65 -3.57 -8.60
N LYS A 96 8.80 -4.04 -8.09
CA LYS A 96 9.49 -5.21 -8.65
C LYS A 96 8.65 -6.49 -8.56
N LYS A 97 7.99 -6.74 -7.42
CA LYS A 97 7.10 -7.91 -7.26
C LYS A 97 5.99 -7.90 -8.31
N LEU A 98 5.37 -6.74 -8.54
CA LEU A 98 4.32 -6.55 -9.53
C LEU A 98 4.78 -6.69 -10.98
N GLY A 99 6.09 -6.55 -11.25
CA GLY A 99 6.65 -6.78 -12.59
C GLY A 99 6.32 -8.18 -13.14
N ALA A 100 6.20 -9.19 -12.27
CA ALA A 100 5.84 -10.55 -12.66
C ALA A 100 4.42 -10.64 -13.26
N SER A 101 3.50 -9.79 -12.81
CA SER A 101 2.12 -9.77 -13.30
C SER A 101 1.99 -9.20 -14.71
N LEU A 102 2.99 -8.45 -15.20
CA LEU A 102 2.91 -7.78 -16.50
C LEU A 102 2.79 -8.74 -17.68
N SER A 103 3.32 -9.97 -17.55
CA SER A 103 3.38 -10.94 -18.65
C SER A 103 2.19 -11.91 -18.70
N ASP A 104 1.31 -11.90 -17.70
CA ASP A 104 0.16 -12.80 -17.63
C ASP A 104 -1.08 -12.15 -18.26
N PRO A 105 -1.48 -12.50 -19.50
CA PRO A 105 -2.62 -11.89 -20.17
C PRO A 105 -3.97 -12.23 -19.52
N ALA A 106 -4.02 -13.24 -18.64
CA ALA A 106 -5.26 -13.73 -18.03
C ALA A 106 -5.45 -13.24 -16.59
N ILE A 107 -4.47 -12.55 -16.01
CA ILE A 107 -4.58 -12.08 -14.62
C ILE A 107 -5.70 -11.04 -14.50
N SER A 108 -6.62 -11.28 -13.57
CA SER A 108 -7.70 -10.32 -13.30
C SER A 108 -7.21 -9.14 -12.46
N CYS A 109 -7.90 -8.00 -12.57
CA CYS A 109 -7.65 -6.84 -11.70
C CYS A 109 -7.73 -7.16 -10.20
N ASN A 110 -8.62 -8.07 -9.81
CA ASN A 110 -8.71 -8.51 -8.42
C ASN A 110 -7.52 -9.38 -8.02
N ALA A 111 -7.04 -10.26 -8.91
CA ALA A 111 -5.85 -11.05 -8.67
C ALA A 111 -4.59 -10.17 -8.57
N ILE A 112 -4.44 -9.14 -9.42
CA ILE A 112 -3.38 -8.13 -9.30
C ILE A 112 -3.45 -7.46 -7.93
N LYS A 113 -4.63 -7.00 -7.52
CA LYS A 113 -4.84 -6.36 -6.22
C LYS A 113 -4.41 -7.27 -5.07
N THR A 114 -4.89 -8.52 -5.06
CA THR A 114 -4.54 -9.51 -4.01
C THR A 114 -3.03 -9.75 -3.98
N PHE A 115 -2.43 -10.07 -5.12
CA PHE A 115 -0.98 -10.29 -5.23
C PHE A 115 -0.17 -9.08 -4.72
N ALA A 116 -0.61 -7.87 -5.08
CA ALA A 116 0.04 -6.65 -4.64
C ALA A 116 0.01 -6.51 -3.11
N PHE A 117 -1.16 -6.72 -2.48
CA PHE A 117 -1.26 -6.69 -1.02
C PHE A 117 -0.44 -7.81 -0.37
N ASP A 118 -0.50 -9.04 -0.87
CA ASP A 118 0.23 -10.18 -0.29
C ASP A 118 1.76 -10.01 -0.34
N SER A 119 2.27 -9.17 -1.25
CA SER A 119 3.70 -8.83 -1.29
C SER A 119 4.18 -7.87 -0.19
N HIS A 120 3.28 -7.19 0.52
CA HIS A 120 3.64 -6.15 1.49
C HIS A 120 4.45 -6.66 2.68
N PRO A 121 4.08 -7.76 3.38
CA PRO A 121 4.84 -8.20 4.55
C PRO A 121 6.31 -8.48 4.24
N GLU A 122 6.60 -9.12 3.10
CA GLU A 122 7.96 -9.35 2.64
C GLU A 122 8.66 -8.02 2.31
N CYS A 123 8.04 -7.15 1.50
CA CYS A 123 8.64 -5.85 1.16
C CYS A 123 8.72 -4.86 2.33
N TYR A 124 8.06 -5.11 3.45
CA TYR A 124 8.17 -4.28 4.65
C TYR A 124 9.32 -4.75 5.56
N THR A 125 9.63 -6.04 5.52
CA THR A 125 10.59 -6.67 6.46
C THR A 125 11.90 -7.12 5.80
N ALA A 126 11.90 -7.36 4.49
CA ALA A 126 13.02 -7.91 3.73
C ALA A 126 13.15 -7.26 2.33
N ASN A 127 13.18 -5.92 2.26
CA ASN A 127 13.26 -5.16 1.00
C ASN A 127 14.69 -4.98 0.44
N GLY A 128 15.71 -5.59 1.05
CA GLY A 128 17.12 -5.37 0.71
C GLY A 128 17.77 -4.15 1.40
N GLY A 129 17.05 -3.52 2.33
CA GLY A 129 17.49 -2.41 3.17
C GLY A 129 16.99 -2.56 4.62
N PRO A 130 16.78 -1.46 5.36
CA PRO A 130 16.27 -1.52 6.72
C PRO A 130 14.88 -2.18 6.77
N SER A 131 14.59 -2.94 7.83
CA SER A 131 13.26 -3.51 8.09
C SER A 131 12.35 -2.49 8.78
N VAL A 132 11.04 -2.57 8.52
CA VAL A 132 10.01 -1.79 9.24
C VAL A 132 10.07 -2.02 10.75
N CYS A 133 10.49 -3.22 11.17
CA CYS A 133 10.57 -3.62 12.57
C CYS A 133 11.62 -2.80 13.34
N ASP A 134 12.64 -2.29 12.65
CA ASP A 134 13.78 -1.63 13.27
C ASP A 134 13.70 -0.10 13.15
N LEU A 135 12.56 0.43 12.72
CA LEU A 135 12.34 1.87 12.55
C LEU A 135 11.97 2.53 13.87
N ASN A 136 12.19 3.85 13.96
CA ASN A 136 11.85 4.60 15.16
C ASN A 136 10.32 4.73 15.30
N PRO A 137 9.68 4.20 16.37
CA PRO A 137 8.24 4.24 16.50
C PRO A 137 7.68 5.66 16.65
N LEU A 138 8.40 6.55 17.32
CA LEU A 138 7.96 7.93 17.57
C LEU A 138 8.00 8.80 16.31
N LYS A 139 8.90 8.50 15.36
CA LYS A 139 9.08 9.29 14.14
C LYS A 139 8.64 8.57 12.87
N ASP A 140 9.17 7.39 12.61
CA ASP A 140 8.96 6.69 11.35
C ASP A 140 7.58 6.02 11.32
N TRP A 141 7.19 5.30 12.38
CA TRP A 141 5.86 4.68 12.43
C TRP A 141 4.73 5.71 12.52
N THR A 142 4.93 6.81 13.26
CA THR A 142 3.97 7.93 13.26
C THR A 142 3.83 8.55 11.87
N THR A 143 4.93 8.66 11.11
CA THR A 143 4.89 9.11 9.72
C THR A 143 4.15 8.12 8.81
N VAL A 144 4.41 6.81 8.94
CA VAL A 144 3.63 5.76 8.22
C VAL A 144 2.14 5.86 8.53
N LEU A 145 1.78 6.01 9.80
CA LEU A 145 0.38 6.20 10.24
C LEU A 145 -0.26 7.45 9.62
N ARG A 146 0.48 8.56 9.54
CA ARG A 146 0.01 9.81 8.91
C ARG A 146 -0.19 9.64 7.40
N VAL A 147 0.69 8.89 6.73
CA VAL A 147 0.58 8.58 5.30
C VAL A 147 -0.58 7.64 5.02
N VAL A 148 -0.63 6.47 5.65
CA VAL A 148 -1.66 5.46 5.36
C VAL A 148 -3.03 5.93 5.85
N GLY A 149 -3.07 6.53 7.04
CA GLY A 149 -4.28 6.93 7.74
C GLY A 149 -4.99 5.76 8.40
N LEU A 150 -5.60 6.01 9.57
CA LEU A 150 -6.31 4.99 10.35
C LEU A 150 -7.44 4.32 9.56
N LYS A 151 -8.20 5.09 8.76
CA LYS A 151 -9.30 4.54 7.94
C LYS A 151 -8.82 3.50 6.92
N THR A 152 -7.62 3.65 6.37
CA THR A 152 -7.07 2.67 5.43
C THR A 152 -6.49 1.48 6.15
N LEU A 153 -5.86 1.67 7.31
CA LEU A 153 -5.39 0.56 8.14
C LEU A 153 -6.52 -0.37 8.56
N LEU A 154 -7.75 0.13 8.69
CA LEU A 154 -8.95 -0.65 9.02
C LEU A 154 -9.57 -1.41 7.82
N LYS A 155 -9.03 -1.27 6.61
CA LYS A 155 -9.49 -2.08 5.47
C LYS A 155 -8.94 -3.50 5.60
N ILE A 156 -9.77 -4.52 5.36
CA ILE A 156 -9.43 -5.94 5.58
C ILE A 156 -8.09 -6.34 4.96
N ASP A 157 -7.84 -6.00 3.70
CA ASP A 157 -6.58 -6.34 3.00
C ASP A 157 -5.37 -5.69 3.67
N THR A 158 -5.51 -4.44 4.11
CA THR A 158 -4.46 -3.70 4.83
C THR A 158 -4.26 -4.23 6.25
N ILE A 159 -5.33 -4.64 6.95
CA ILE A 159 -5.26 -5.29 8.26
C ILE A 159 -4.46 -6.59 8.16
N LYS A 160 -4.76 -7.44 7.17
CA LYS A 160 -4.05 -8.72 6.99
C LYS A 160 -2.55 -8.49 6.85
N ASN A 161 -2.15 -7.57 5.98
CA ASN A 161 -0.75 -7.22 5.78
C ASN A 161 -0.10 -6.65 7.05
N GLY A 162 -0.81 -5.76 7.73
CA GLY A 162 -0.38 -5.18 9.00
C GLY A 162 -0.20 -6.25 10.08
N ALA A 163 -1.12 -7.20 10.18
CA ALA A 163 -1.06 -8.31 11.13
C ALA A 163 0.12 -9.25 10.83
N SER A 164 0.29 -9.67 9.57
CA SER A 164 1.43 -10.50 9.17
C SER A 164 2.77 -9.81 9.44
N THR A 165 2.87 -8.52 9.12
CA THR A 165 4.06 -7.71 9.42
C THR A 165 4.27 -7.60 10.93
N GLY A 166 3.21 -7.34 11.70
CA GLY A 166 3.26 -7.26 13.16
C GLY A 166 3.71 -8.56 13.83
N ILE A 167 3.26 -9.71 13.31
CA ILE A 167 3.73 -11.04 13.77
C ILE A 167 5.24 -11.19 13.53
N VAL A 168 5.73 -10.80 12.34
CA VAL A 168 7.18 -10.83 12.03
C VAL A 168 7.95 -9.87 12.94
N CYS A 169 7.40 -8.69 13.25
CA CYS A 169 8.04 -7.70 14.12
C CYS A 169 7.79 -7.92 15.63
N LEU A 170 7.18 -9.02 16.06
CA LEU A 170 6.72 -9.20 17.45
C LEU A 170 7.85 -9.02 18.49
N LYS A 171 9.05 -9.53 18.20
CA LYS A 171 10.20 -9.36 19.12
C LYS A 171 10.55 -7.89 19.34
N GLU A 172 10.56 -7.11 18.27
CA GLU A 172 10.88 -5.67 18.36
C GLU A 172 9.74 -4.86 18.94
N LEU A 173 8.49 -5.26 18.72
CA LEU A 173 7.36 -4.67 19.42
C LEU A 173 7.47 -4.85 20.94
N LEU A 174 7.86 -6.04 21.40
CA LEU A 174 8.08 -6.32 22.82
C LEU A 174 9.29 -5.56 23.39
N SER A 175 10.37 -5.45 22.61
CA SER A 175 11.56 -4.68 23.02
C SER A 175 11.21 -3.20 23.19
N TRP A 176 10.52 -2.58 22.24
CA TRP A 176 10.06 -1.19 22.33
C TRP A 176 9.02 -0.97 23.44
N ALA A 177 8.11 -1.91 23.68
CA ALA A 177 7.20 -1.83 24.81
C ALA A 177 7.96 -1.76 26.14
N SER A 178 9.05 -2.53 26.28
CA SER A 178 9.91 -2.47 27.47
C SER A 178 10.68 -1.15 27.60
N VAL A 179 11.14 -0.57 26.48
CA VAL A 179 11.81 0.74 26.46
C VAL A 179 10.83 1.86 26.81
N ALA A 180 9.63 1.83 26.24
CA ALA A 180 8.57 2.79 26.56
C ALA A 180 8.16 2.68 28.05
N ALA A 181 8.00 1.47 28.56
CA ALA A 181 7.72 1.25 29.98
C ALA A 181 8.85 1.77 30.90
N LYS A 182 10.13 1.65 30.50
CA LYS A 182 11.26 2.24 31.21
C LYS A 182 11.29 3.77 31.14
N ALA A 183 10.96 4.35 29.99
CA ALA A 183 10.88 5.80 29.82
C ALA A 183 9.72 6.44 30.62
N VAL A 184 8.68 5.66 30.94
CA VAL A 184 7.56 6.06 31.80
C VAL A 184 7.78 5.61 33.26
N GLY A 185 8.82 4.81 33.53
CA GLY A 185 8.96 4.00 34.73
C GLY A 185 10.21 4.29 35.58
N THR A 186 10.64 5.55 35.66
CA THR A 186 11.39 6.03 36.82
C THR A 186 10.54 7.10 37.50
N PRO A 187 9.99 6.86 38.71
CA PRO A 187 9.65 7.96 39.59
C PRO A 187 10.93 8.77 39.75
N ASP A 188 10.92 10.03 39.34
CA ASP A 188 12.00 10.95 39.65
C ASP A 188 12.21 10.90 41.18
N GLU A 189 13.39 10.47 41.59
CA GLU A 189 13.91 10.74 42.91
C GLU A 189 14.05 12.27 42.98
N TYR A 190 12.98 12.94 43.43
CA TYR A 190 13.03 14.35 43.76
C TYR A 190 14.12 14.50 44.83
N PRO A 191 15.21 15.24 44.60
CA PRO A 191 16.09 15.58 45.70
C PRO A 191 15.27 16.39 46.71
N GLU A 192 15.25 15.89 47.93
CA GLU A 192 14.65 16.52 49.12
C GLU A 192 15.01 18.02 49.16
N PRO A 193 14.06 18.92 49.49
CA PRO A 193 14.37 20.33 49.65
C PRO A 193 15.39 20.51 50.77
N MET A 194 16.50 21.15 50.45
CA MET A 194 17.49 21.60 51.41
C MET A 194 16.83 22.54 52.41
N ASP A 195 16.72 22.05 53.65
CA ASP A 195 16.21 22.77 54.81
C ASP A 195 17.12 23.98 55.08
N TRP A 196 16.57 25.19 54.98
CA TRP A 196 17.24 26.43 55.36
C TRP A 196 16.46 27.11 56.49
N MET A 197 16.46 26.54 57.68
CA MET A 197 16.41 27.31 58.94
C MET A 197 17.27 26.62 60.00
#